data_AF-A0AAV7ZJX7-F1
#
_entry.id   AF-A0AAV7ZJX7-F1
#
_cell.length_a   1.000
_cell.length_b   1.000
_cell.length_c   1.000
_cell.angle_alpha   90.00
_cell.angle_beta   90.00
_cell.angle_gamma   90.00
#
_symmetry.space_group_name_H-M   'P 1'
#
loop_
_entity.id
_entity.type
_entity.pdbx_description
1 polymer ?
#
loop_
_entity_poly.entity_id
_entity_poly.type
_entity_poly.pdbx_seq_one_letter_code
_entity_poly.pdbx_strand_id
1 'polypeptide(L)'
;MDKKPIPMGLGKFVPLKNLPNLRFQQTINVTVIGIMHLLDRSNDRLILEDEGFQLRVDISLLSNIKWLGKMYLIIGELNKIQEQEQALILTAKIARNVDGLDLELYKKTEYQLDKFLKNNVRNHRNTNVRKY
;
A
#
# COMPACT_ATOMS: atom_id res chain seq x y z
N MET A 1 15.16 19.96 18.84
CA MET A 1 15.42 18.85 17.92
C MET A 1 14.34 18.88 16.85
N ASP A 2 14.66 19.45 15.70
CA ASP A 2 13.71 19.59 14.59
C ASP A 2 13.46 18.22 13.97
N LYS A 3 12.29 17.64 14.28
CA LYS A 3 11.79 16.49 13.56
C LYS A 3 11.51 16.95 12.13
N LYS A 4 12.39 16.61 11.19
CA LYS A 4 12.10 16.74 9.76
C LYS A 4 10.72 16.10 9.52
N PRO A 5 9.78 16.82 8.88
CA PRO A 5 8.49 16.22 8.55
C PRO A 5 8.76 14.96 7.74
N ILE A 6 8.25 13.83 8.22
CA ILE A 6 8.26 12.58 7.45
C ILE A 6 7.49 12.93 6.18
N PRO A 7 8.11 12.88 4.98
CA PRO A 7 7.38 13.15 3.77
C PRO A 7 6.25 12.13 3.73
N MET A 8 5.02 12.63 3.82
CA MET A 8 3.79 11.87 3.67
C MET A 8 3.67 11.53 2.17
N GLY A 9 4.63 10.74 1.67
CA GLY A 9 4.52 10.14 0.35
C GLY A 9 3.28 9.27 0.38
N LEU A 10 2.35 9.52 -0.53
CA LEU A 10 1.29 8.59 -0.87
C LEU A 10 1.95 7.21 -0.94
N GLY A 11 1.57 6.30 -0.02
CA GLY A 11 2.25 5.01 0.11
C GLY A 11 2.39 4.37 -1.25
N LYS A 12 3.55 3.79 -1.57
CA LYS A 12 3.77 3.17 -2.88
C LYS A 12 2.67 2.15 -3.14
N PHE A 13 2.05 2.18 -4.32
CA PHE A 13 1.11 1.12 -4.68
C PHE A 13 1.83 -0.23 -4.73
N VAL A 14 1.31 -1.21 -4.00
CA VAL A 14 1.82 -2.57 -3.99
C VAL A 14 0.65 -3.54 -4.20
N PRO A 15 0.63 -4.30 -5.32
CA PRO A 15 -0.33 -5.40 -5.48
C PRO A 15 -0.22 -6.42 -4.36
N LEU A 16 -1.34 -7.01 -3.91
CA LEU A 16 -1.32 -7.94 -2.77
C LEU A 16 -0.37 -9.14 -3.01
N LYS A 17 -0.34 -9.67 -4.24
CA LYS A 17 0.60 -10.73 -4.65
C LYS A 17 2.09 -10.41 -4.47
N ASN A 18 2.44 -9.12 -4.41
CA ASN A 18 3.82 -8.68 -4.25
C ASN A 18 4.22 -8.44 -2.79
N LEU A 19 3.25 -8.37 -1.86
CA LEU A 19 3.52 -8.10 -0.45
C LEU A 19 4.40 -9.17 0.22
N PRO A 20 4.20 -10.49 0.02
CA PRO A 20 5.04 -11.51 0.66
C PRO A 20 6.52 -11.40 0.30
N ASN A 21 6.82 -10.90 -0.90
CA ASN A 21 8.18 -10.75 -1.42
C ASN A 21 8.85 -9.43 -1.01
N LEU A 22 8.15 -8.57 -0.27
CA LEU A 22 8.62 -7.24 0.04
C LEU A 22 9.67 -7.27 1.15
N ARG A 23 10.89 -6.86 0.81
CA ARG A 23 12.01 -6.77 1.76
C ARG A 23 12.04 -5.39 2.39
N PHE A 24 11.81 -5.35 3.70
CA PHE A 24 11.92 -4.16 4.52
C PHE A 24 12.42 -4.55 5.92
N GLN A 25 13.24 -3.69 6.51
CA GLN A 25 13.79 -3.83 7.86
C GLN A 25 12.96 -3.07 8.91
N GLN A 26 12.15 -2.10 8.47
CA GLN A 26 11.29 -1.25 9.29
C GLN A 26 9.94 -1.11 8.59
N THR A 27 8.91 -0.69 9.33
CA THR A 27 7.58 -0.39 8.80
C THR A 27 7.65 0.51 7.56
N ILE A 28 6.83 0.19 6.55
CA ILE A 28 6.75 0.95 5.30
C ILE A 28 5.32 1.40 5.03
N ASN A 29 5.15 2.62 4.49
CA ASN A 29 3.84 3.09 4.03
C ASN A 29 3.55 2.54 2.63
N VAL A 30 2.44 1.83 2.49
CA VAL A 30 1.99 1.23 1.22
C VAL A 30 0.55 1.64 0.93
N THR A 31 0.22 1.65 -0.37
CA THR A 31 -1.14 1.70 -0.86
C THR A 31 -1.49 0.35 -1.46
N VAL A 32 -2.61 -0.23 -1.08
CA VAL A 32 -3.10 -1.50 -1.61
C VAL A 32 -4.54 -1.31 -2.09
N ILE A 33 -4.94 -2.09 -3.08
CA ILE A 33 -6.33 -2.19 -3.53
C ILE A 33 -6.72 -3.66 -3.45
N GLY A 34 -7.93 -3.93 -2.99
CA GLY A 34 -8.48 -5.28 -2.99
C GLY A 34 -9.98 -5.27 -2.75
N ILE A 35 -10.57 -6.45 -2.83
CA ILE A 35 -11.94 -6.73 -2.47
C ILE A 35 -11.99 -7.04 -0.97
N MET A 36 -12.87 -6.37 -0.24
CA MET A 36 -13.23 -6.70 1.14
C MET A 36 -13.87 -8.09 1.15
N HIS A 37 -13.10 -9.07 1.64
CA HIS A 37 -13.54 -10.45 1.80
C HIS A 37 -14.26 -10.65 3.13
N LEU A 38 -13.71 -10.10 4.22
CA LEU A 38 -14.27 -10.22 5.57
C LEU A 38 -14.06 -8.92 6.35
N LEU A 39 -15.08 -8.47 7.06
CA LEU A 39 -15.01 -7.35 8.00
C LEU A 39 -15.42 -7.84 9.40
N ASP A 40 -14.45 -7.91 10.31
CA ASP A 40 -14.65 -8.17 11.71
C ASP A 40 -14.60 -6.85 12.49
N ARG A 41 -15.78 -6.30 12.75
CA ARG A 41 -15.94 -5.03 13.48
C ARG A 41 -15.64 -5.15 14.97
N SER A 42 -15.71 -6.36 15.54
CA SER A 42 -15.48 -6.55 16.96
C SER A 42 -13.99 -6.49 17.32
N ASN A 43 -13.13 -6.86 16.37
CA ASN A 43 -11.68 -6.85 16.54
C ASN A 43 -10.96 -5.78 15.70
N ASP A 44 -11.72 -4.85 15.09
CA ASP A 44 -11.21 -3.84 14.16
C ASP A 44 -10.30 -4.44 13.07
N ARG A 45 -10.77 -5.52 12.43
CA ARG A 45 -10.02 -6.25 11.40
C ARG A 45 -10.79 -6.35 10.09
N LEU A 46 -10.04 -6.26 9.00
CA LEU A 46 -10.51 -6.43 7.63
C LEU A 46 -9.59 -7.40 6.89
N ILE A 47 -10.16 -8.28 6.08
CA ILE A 47 -9.42 -9.08 5.11
C ILE A 47 -9.68 -8.51 3.73
N LEU A 48 -8.62 -8.01 3.11
CA LEU A 48 -8.60 -7.68 1.68
C LEU A 48 -8.12 -8.87 0.87
N GLU A 49 -8.72 -9.09 -0.29
CA GLU A 49 -8.35 -10.12 -1.25
C GLU A 49 -8.18 -9.54 -2.66
N ASP A 50 -7.16 -9.99 -3.38
CA ASP A 50 -6.93 -9.69 -4.79
C ASP A 50 -6.24 -10.90 -5.44
N GLU A 51 -6.85 -11.44 -6.50
CA GLU A 51 -6.31 -12.61 -7.24
C GLU A 51 -5.95 -13.81 -6.33
N GLY A 52 -6.73 -14.05 -5.26
CA GLY A 52 -6.49 -15.14 -4.29
C GLY A 52 -5.42 -14.85 -3.23
N PHE A 53 -4.76 -13.69 -3.28
CA PHE A 53 -3.87 -13.23 -2.22
C PHE A 53 -4.63 -12.41 -1.20
N GLN A 54 -4.44 -12.74 0.08
CA GLN A 54 -5.13 -12.07 1.18
C GLN A 54 -4.18 -11.23 2.03
N LEU A 55 -4.70 -10.12 2.54
CA LEU A 55 -4.01 -9.25 3.48
C LEU A 55 -4.92 -8.94 4.66
N ARG A 56 -4.41 -9.17 5.87
CA ARG A 56 -5.04 -8.70 7.11
C ARG A 56 -4.74 -7.21 7.29
N VAL A 57 -5.80 -6.46 7.54
CA VAL A 57 -5.76 -5.02 7.73
C VAL A 57 -6.34 -4.71 9.10
N ASP A 58 -5.54 -4.05 9.93
CA ASP A 58 -6.00 -3.44 11.18
C ASP A 58 -6.63 -2.09 10.84
N ILE A 59 -7.90 -1.94 11.19
CA ILE A 59 -8.72 -0.75 10.89
C ILE A 59 -9.06 0.05 12.15
N SER A 60 -8.38 -0.21 13.28
CA SER A 60 -8.64 0.45 14.57
C SER A 60 -8.48 1.98 14.53
N LEU A 61 -7.64 2.50 13.63
CA LEU A 61 -7.43 3.93 13.44
C LEU A 61 -8.50 4.60 12.55
N LEU A 62 -9.34 3.81 11.87
CA LEU A 62 -10.35 4.28 10.94
C LEU A 62 -11.68 4.53 11.65
N SER A 63 -11.77 5.64 12.38
CA SER A 63 -13.04 6.04 12.99
C SER A 63 -14.09 6.43 11.93
N ASN A 64 -15.34 5.99 12.12
CA ASN A 64 -16.53 6.42 11.37
C ASN A 64 -16.59 6.08 9.87
N ILE A 65 -15.81 5.10 9.38
CA ILE A 65 -15.96 4.64 8.00
C ILE A 65 -17.19 3.73 7.88
N LYS A 66 -18.11 4.11 6.98
CA LYS A 66 -19.18 3.21 6.52
C LYS A 66 -18.60 2.27 5.47
N TRP A 67 -18.37 1.02 5.86
CA TRP A 67 -17.94 -0.05 4.98
C TRP A 67 -19.10 -0.52 4.08
N LEU A 68 -19.42 0.30 3.08
CA LEU A 68 -20.38 0.02 2.02
C LEU A 68 -19.61 -0.29 0.74
N GLY A 69 -19.85 -1.44 0.13
CA GLY A 69 -19.22 -1.84 -1.13
C GLY A 69 -18.26 -3.02 -1.02
N LYS A 70 -17.57 -3.33 -2.13
CA LYS A 70 -16.69 -4.50 -2.21
C LYS A 70 -15.23 -4.11 -2.38
N MET A 71 -14.90 -3.14 -3.23
CA MET A 71 -13.52 -2.80 -3.52
C MET A 71 -13.05 -1.60 -2.71
N TYR A 72 -11.88 -1.72 -2.09
CA TYR A 72 -11.29 -0.68 -1.26
C TYR A 72 -9.84 -0.41 -1.62
N LEU A 73 -9.50 0.88 -1.66
CA LEU A 73 -8.13 1.37 -1.61
C LEU A 73 -7.78 1.67 -0.15
N ILE A 74 -6.68 1.11 0.32
CA ILE A 74 -6.19 1.30 1.69
C ILE A 74 -4.76 1.83 1.65
N ILE A 75 -4.51 2.91 2.40
CA ILE A 75 -3.17 3.46 2.63
C ILE A 75 -2.84 3.23 4.09
N GLY A 76 -1.68 2.64 4.37
CA GLY A 76 -1.32 2.27 5.72
C GLY A 76 0.14 1.87 5.90
N GLU A 77 0.45 1.50 7.13
CA GLU A 77 1.77 1.02 7.55
C GLU A 77 1.81 -0.51 7.55
N LEU A 78 2.70 -1.08 6.73
CA LEU A 78 2.88 -2.52 6.64
C LEU A 78 3.90 -2.98 7.68
N ASN A 79 3.46 -3.86 8.56
CA ASN A 79 4.23 -4.42 9.67
C ASN A 79 4.43 -5.93 9.48
N LYS A 80 5.61 -6.44 9.86
CA LYS A 80 5.87 -7.88 9.99
C LYS A 80 5.61 -8.29 11.41
N ILE A 81 4.76 -9.29 11.61
CA ILE A 81 4.53 -9.86 12.94
C ILE A 81 5.42 -11.09 13.10
N GLN A 82 6.05 -11.22 14.27
CA GLN A 82 7.01 -12.27 14.56
C GLN A 82 6.37 -13.63 14.91
N GLU A 83 5.08 -13.65 15.25
CA GLU A 83 4.41 -14.89 15.63
C GLU A 83 4.09 -15.73 14.39
N GLN A 84 4.74 -16.90 14.33
CA GLN A 84 4.53 -18.04 13.42
C GLN A 84 4.14 -17.65 11.98
N GLU A 85 5.15 -17.71 11.09
CA GLU A 85 5.04 -17.56 9.62
C GLU A 85 5.23 -16.16 9.00
N GLN A 86 5.77 -15.17 9.73
CA GLN A 86 6.06 -13.83 9.18
C GLN A 86 4.82 -13.17 8.55
N ALA A 87 3.66 -13.31 9.20
CA ALA A 87 2.42 -12.73 8.69
C ALA A 87 2.53 -11.20 8.60
N LEU A 88 2.09 -10.66 7.46
CA LEU A 88 2.02 -9.22 7.23
C LEU A 88 0.68 -8.69 7.72
N ILE A 89 0.70 -7.59 8.48
CA ILE A 89 -0.49 -6.82 8.82
C ILE A 89 -0.30 -5.38 8.39
N LEU A 90 -1.33 -4.83 7.74
CA LEU A 90 -1.39 -3.42 7.35
C LEU A 90 -2.22 -2.65 8.38
N THR A 91 -1.61 -1.72 9.09
CA THR A 91 -2.33 -0.77 9.94
C THR A 91 -2.83 0.37 9.06
N ALA A 92 -4.15 0.41 8.81
CA ALA A 92 -4.75 1.34 7.88
C ALA A 92 -4.84 2.75 8.48
N LYS A 93 -4.44 3.75 7.68
CA LYS A 93 -4.58 5.18 7.98
C LYS A 93 -5.68 5.83 7.16
N ILE A 94 -5.92 5.31 5.95
CA ILE A 94 -6.96 5.76 5.03
C ILE A 94 -7.60 4.53 4.40
N ALA A 95 -8.94 4.51 4.29
CA ALA A 95 -9.66 3.58 3.44
C ALA A 95 -10.68 4.34 2.58
N ARG A 96 -10.81 3.94 1.32
CA ARG A 96 -11.78 4.50 0.36
C ARG A 96 -12.47 3.38 -0.39
N ASN A 97 -13.80 3.43 -0.46
CA ASN A 97 -14.53 2.64 -1.44
C ASN A 97 -14.09 3.11 -2.84
N VAL A 98 -13.75 2.15 -3.69
CA VAL A 98 -13.38 2.36 -5.09
C VAL A 98 -14.17 1.41 -6.01
N ASP A 99 -15.41 1.07 -5.63
CA ASP A 99 -16.30 0.34 -6.51
C ASP A 99 -16.50 1.11 -7.82
N GLY A 100 -16.44 0.40 -8.95
CA GLY A 100 -16.50 1.01 -10.28
C GLY A 100 -15.17 1.59 -10.78
N LEU A 101 -14.09 1.51 -10.00
CA LEU A 101 -12.74 1.80 -10.49
C LEU A 101 -12.36 0.80 -11.59
N ASP A 102 -11.93 1.31 -12.75
CA ASP A 102 -11.26 0.49 -13.75
C ASP A 102 -9.85 0.12 -13.24
N LEU A 103 -9.77 -1.05 -12.62
CA LEU A 103 -8.55 -1.55 -12.00
C LEU A 103 -7.44 -1.80 -13.02
N GLU A 104 -7.79 -2.19 -14.25
CA GLU A 104 -6.84 -2.42 -15.33
C GLU A 104 -6.20 -1.11 -15.79
N LEU A 105 -7.01 -0.07 -15.95
CA LEU A 105 -6.51 1.26 -16.27
C LEU A 105 -5.64 1.81 -15.13
N TYR A 106 -6.07 1.65 -13.87
CA TYR A 106 -5.29 2.07 -12.71
C TYR A 106 -3.91 1.39 -12.65
N LYS A 107 -3.86 0.05 -12.82
CA LYS A 107 -2.62 -0.72 -12.88
C LYS A 107 -1.71 -0.23 -14.02
N LYS A 108 -2.27 0.10 -15.19
CA LYS A 108 -1.50 0.67 -16.33
C LYS A 108 -0.93 2.04 -16.00
N THR A 109 -1.69 2.93 -15.38
CA THR A 109 -1.21 4.27 -15.00
C THR A 109 -0.08 4.20 -13.99
N GLU A 110 -0.18 3.32 -12.99
CA GLU A 110 0.89 3.10 -11.99
C GLU A 110 2.17 2.58 -12.65
N TYR A 111 2.07 1.65 -13.61
CA TYR A 111 3.23 1.16 -14.36
C TYR A 111 3.93 2.28 -15.13
N GLN A 112 3.17 3.14 -15.82
CA GLN A 112 3.74 4.26 -16.57
C GLN A 112 4.41 5.28 -15.64
N LEU A 113 3.80 5.57 -14.48
CA LEU A 113 4.37 6.45 -13.47
C LEU A 113 5.69 5.89 -12.92
N ASP A 114 5.75 4.61 -12.54
CA ASP A 114 6.97 3.97 -12.06
C ASP A 114 8.08 3.97 -13.14
N LYS A 115 7.73 3.68 -14.40
CA LYS A 115 8.65 3.77 -15.54
C LYS A 115 9.19 5.19 -15.72
N PHE A 116 8.33 6.20 -15.65
CA PHE A 116 8.71 7.60 -15.76
C PHE A 116 9.65 8.01 -14.63
N LEU A 117 9.32 7.71 -13.37
CA LEU A 117 10.14 8.05 -12.22
C LEU A 117 11.52 7.37 -12.28
N LYS A 118 11.59 6.10 -12.67
CA LYS A 118 12.86 5.38 -12.85
C LYS A 118 13.74 6.00 -13.94
N ASN A 119 13.15 6.42 -15.06
CA ASN A 119 13.89 7.05 -16.15
C ASN A 119 14.45 8.43 -15.75
N ASN A 120 13.67 9.23 -15.02
CA ASN A 120 14.12 10.55 -14.57
C ASN A 120 15.22 10.46 -13.49
N VAL A 121 15.11 9.51 -12.56
CA VAL A 121 16.19 9.26 -11.57
C VAL A 121 17.49 8.80 -12.25
N ARG A 122 17.41 7.99 -13.32
CA ARG A 122 18.59 7.59 -14.11
C ARG A 122 19.22 8.78 -14.85
N ASN A 123 18.40 9.65 -15.43
CA ASN A 123 18.89 10.81 -16.17
C ASN A 123 19.63 11.82 -15.28
N HIS A 124 19.19 12.05 -14.03
CA HIS A 124 19.89 12.92 -13.08
C HIS A 124 21.22 12.35 -12.57
N ARG A 125 21.39 11.02 -12.54
CA ARG A 125 22.69 10.40 -12.20
C ARG A 125 23.70 10.55 -13.33
N ASN A 126 23.27 10.48 -14.59
CA ASN A 126 24.15 10.58 -15.75
C ASN A 126 24.66 12.01 -16.04
N THR A 127 23.93 13.05 -15.61
CA THR A 127 24.39 14.45 -15.78
C THR A 127 25.52 14.85 -14.83
N ASN A 128 25.68 14.16 -13.70
CA ASN A 128 26.76 14.43 -12.73
C ASN A 128 28.09 13.73 -13.08
N VAL A 129 28.10 12.82 -14.06
CA VAL A 129 29.31 12.07 -14.46
C VAL A 129 30.02 12.72 -15.67
N ARG A 130 29.42 13.74 -16.30
CA ARG A 130 29.97 14.43 -17.48
C ARG A 130 30.56 15.82 -17.20
N LYS A 131 30.94 16.11 -15.96
CA LYS A 131 31.69 17.33 -15.62
C LYS A 131 33.05 16.96 -15.03
N TYR A 132 33.97 16.54 -15.89
CA TYR A 132 35.42 16.64 -15.70
C TYR A 132 36.05 16.80 -17.08
#